data_AF-A0A941EEY1-F1
#
_entry.id   AF-A0A941EEY1-F1
#
_cell.length_a   1.000
_cell.length_b   1.000
_cell.length_c   1.000
_cell.angle_alpha   90.00
_cell.angle_beta   90.00
_cell.angle_gamma   90.00
#
_symmetry.space_group_name_H-M   'P 1'
#
loop_
_entity.id
_entity.type
_entity.pdbx_description
1 polymer ?
#
loop_
_entity_poly.entity_id
_entity_poly.type
_entity_poly.pdbx_seq_one_letter_code
_entity_poly.pdbx_strand_id
1 'polypeptide(L)'
;MSSTYSSGTIEMFFTYLGRELRRRSRQALVIALGLALGIGLTIAVSAASSGVKVAQNDVLKSLYGVGTDITVTQTATRGSGGAGSFDFRGQSQSTTGTKTTQAAQDTASLAPGSGTLATTTLTKIKALSGVSGAVGSISLTDFNISGSLTQSFTQRPDTSSTGGTGGFSRSGSGSSGSGGSFSAGPPSGSFNFNQTTMQGVDVSDLSMGPMSSVTLKSGRDLAAGDASSAVAVVNSSYATQKSITVGSTEKLGGTSFKVVGIVTTTSSEDYFIPLAEAQKISSETGKVTTIYVKAASSTQISAVASEISKTASGSTVSTSAELANSVSGSLASTASLANNLGKWLSIGVLLAAFLVAALFTMSAVGR
;
A
#
# COMPACT_ATOMS: atom_id res chain seq x y z
N MET A 1 73.29 14.02 5.62
CA MET A 1 72.53 15.29 5.58
C MET A 1 72.00 15.46 4.16
N SER A 2 70.72 15.86 4.01
CA SER A 2 69.96 16.13 2.77
C SER A 2 68.76 15.21 2.55
N SER A 3 67.75 15.32 3.41
CA SER A 3 66.39 14.85 3.10
C SER A 3 65.35 15.73 3.82
N THR A 4 65.41 17.03 3.57
CA THR A 4 64.51 18.02 4.19
C THR A 4 64.12 19.17 3.26
N TYR A 5 64.19 18.99 1.93
CA TYR A 5 63.83 20.03 0.95
C TYR A 5 62.54 19.76 0.16
N SER A 6 61.83 18.64 0.39
CA SER A 6 60.65 18.28 -0.42
C SER A 6 59.30 18.75 0.14
N SER A 7 59.20 19.13 1.42
CA SER A 7 57.92 19.56 2.00
C SER A 7 57.61 21.05 1.74
N GLY A 8 58.63 21.91 1.68
CA GLY A 8 58.42 23.36 1.50
C GLY A 8 57.99 23.78 0.09
N THR A 9 58.37 23.02 -0.94
CA THR A 9 57.98 23.28 -2.35
C THR A 9 56.52 22.96 -2.63
N ILE A 10 55.97 21.92 -1.97
CA ILE A 10 54.55 21.56 -2.09
C ILE A 10 53.68 22.63 -1.43
N GLU A 11 54.05 23.07 -0.21
CA GLU A 11 53.32 24.13 0.49
C GLU A 11 53.37 25.48 -0.26
N MET A 12 54.52 25.87 -0.81
CA MET A 12 54.65 27.07 -1.65
C MET A 12 53.79 26.98 -2.92
N PHE A 13 53.74 25.81 -3.57
CA PHE A 13 52.94 25.61 -4.78
C PHE A 13 51.43 25.75 -4.51
N PHE A 14 50.91 25.13 -3.44
CA PHE A 14 49.50 25.29 -3.06
C PHE A 14 49.17 26.72 -2.65
N THR A 15 50.09 27.42 -2.00
CA THR A 15 49.91 28.83 -1.60
C THR A 15 49.87 29.76 -2.81
N TYR A 16 50.75 29.56 -3.80
CA TYR A 16 50.72 30.32 -5.05
C TYR A 16 49.51 29.98 -5.92
N LEU A 17 49.15 28.71 -6.03
CA LEU A 17 47.96 28.27 -6.76
C LEU A 17 46.68 28.86 -6.16
N GLY A 18 46.55 28.83 -4.82
CA GLY A 18 45.43 29.45 -4.11
C GLY A 18 45.37 30.97 -4.31
N ARG A 19 46.52 31.64 -4.39
CA ARG A 19 46.57 33.10 -4.60
C ARG A 19 46.26 33.50 -6.05
N GLU A 20 46.67 32.69 -7.02
CA GLU A 20 46.39 32.92 -8.44
C GLU A 20 44.92 32.61 -8.80
N LEU A 21 44.36 31.53 -8.23
CA LEU A 21 42.93 31.19 -8.34
C LEU A 21 42.03 32.31 -7.79
N ARG A 22 42.46 32.98 -6.71
CA ARG A 22 41.72 34.09 -6.11
C ARG A 22 41.72 35.35 -6.98
N ARG A 23 42.76 35.53 -7.80
CA ARG A 23 42.90 36.67 -8.71
C ARG A 23 42.07 36.52 -9.99
N ARG A 24 41.90 35.28 -10.49
CA ARG A 24 40.98 34.92 -11.61
C ARG A 24 39.72 34.21 -11.12
N SER A 25 39.22 34.62 -9.97
CA SER A 25 38.08 34.00 -9.27
C SER A 25 36.83 33.87 -10.14
N ARG A 26 36.55 34.83 -11.02
CA ARG A 26 35.37 34.80 -11.89
C ARG A 26 35.40 33.68 -12.94
N GLN A 27 36.57 33.39 -13.54
CA GLN A 27 36.71 32.30 -14.53
C GLN A 27 36.84 30.94 -13.85
N ALA A 28 37.60 30.85 -12.76
CA ALA A 28 37.78 29.62 -12.00
C ALA A 28 36.46 29.13 -11.39
N LEU A 29 35.60 30.04 -10.92
CA LEU A 29 34.31 29.70 -10.34
C LEU A 29 33.34 29.10 -11.36
N VAL A 30 33.32 29.60 -12.60
CA VAL A 30 32.47 29.02 -13.67
C VAL A 30 32.92 27.61 -14.03
N ILE A 31 34.23 27.38 -14.15
CA ILE A 31 34.78 26.04 -14.45
C ILE A 31 34.50 25.07 -13.29
N ALA A 32 34.70 25.51 -12.05
CA ALA A 32 34.42 24.71 -10.87
C ALA A 32 32.94 24.35 -10.74
N LEU A 33 32.02 25.29 -11.01
CA LEU A 33 30.58 25.01 -11.01
C LEU A 33 30.17 24.03 -12.11
N GLY A 34 30.74 24.15 -13.32
CA GLY A 34 30.49 23.21 -14.41
C GLY A 34 30.93 21.79 -14.07
N LEU A 35 32.13 21.63 -13.52
CA LEU A 35 32.64 20.33 -13.05
C LEU A 35 31.83 19.77 -11.87
N ALA A 36 31.47 20.62 -10.90
CA ALA A 36 30.68 20.22 -9.74
C ALA A 36 29.29 19.72 -10.14
N LEU A 37 28.62 20.39 -11.10
CA LEU A 37 27.32 19.95 -11.60
C LEU A 37 27.41 18.62 -12.37
N GLY A 38 28.44 18.44 -13.20
CA GLY A 38 28.65 17.19 -13.92
C GLY A 38 28.92 15.99 -13.00
N ILE A 39 29.77 16.16 -12.01
CA ILE A 39 30.09 15.12 -11.02
C ILE A 39 28.89 14.89 -10.07
N GLY A 40 28.22 15.95 -9.64
CA GLY A 40 27.03 15.87 -8.78
C GLY A 40 25.89 15.10 -9.45
N LEU A 41 25.62 15.37 -10.72
CA LEU A 41 24.58 14.68 -11.48
C LEU A 41 24.92 13.20 -11.70
N THR A 42 26.16 12.87 -12.01
CA THR A 42 26.58 11.46 -12.22
C THR A 42 26.48 10.64 -10.93
N ILE A 43 26.83 11.21 -9.79
CA ILE A 43 26.65 10.57 -8.47
C ILE A 43 25.16 10.42 -8.15
N ALA A 44 24.35 11.46 -8.37
CA ALA A 44 22.91 11.39 -8.13
C ALA A 44 22.24 10.30 -8.99
N VAL A 45 22.60 10.19 -10.27
CA VAL A 45 22.09 9.14 -11.18
C VAL A 45 22.58 7.75 -10.76
N SER A 46 23.84 7.62 -10.34
CA SER A 46 24.39 6.34 -9.88
C SER A 46 23.76 5.90 -8.55
N ALA A 47 23.52 6.83 -7.64
CA ALA A 47 22.84 6.60 -6.37
C ALA A 47 21.36 6.27 -6.59
N ALA A 48 20.66 6.99 -7.47
CA ALA A 48 19.28 6.69 -7.85
C ALA A 48 19.17 5.32 -8.52
N SER A 49 20.08 4.99 -9.45
CA SER A 49 20.10 3.69 -10.13
C SER A 49 20.44 2.54 -9.18
N SER A 50 21.31 2.77 -8.19
CA SER A 50 21.63 1.79 -7.16
C SER A 50 20.48 1.62 -6.17
N GLY A 51 19.81 2.71 -5.78
CA GLY A 51 18.61 2.68 -4.94
C GLY A 51 17.46 1.93 -5.60
N VAL A 52 17.25 2.14 -6.91
CA VAL A 52 16.25 1.38 -7.68
C VAL A 52 16.63 -0.10 -7.78
N LYS A 53 17.91 -0.45 -7.98
CA LYS A 53 18.37 -1.85 -7.98
C LYS A 53 18.23 -2.53 -6.61
N VAL A 54 18.48 -1.81 -5.51
CA VAL A 54 18.29 -2.30 -4.14
C VAL A 54 16.80 -2.50 -3.83
N ALA A 55 15.95 -1.54 -4.21
CA ALA A 55 14.50 -1.66 -4.10
C ALA A 55 13.95 -2.81 -4.96
N GLN A 56 14.51 -3.03 -6.15
CA GLN A 56 14.16 -4.19 -6.99
C GLN A 56 14.58 -5.52 -6.33
N ASN A 57 15.74 -5.57 -5.66
CA ASN A 57 16.18 -6.76 -4.94
C ASN A 57 15.33 -7.07 -3.71
N ASP A 58 14.84 -6.04 -3.01
CA ASP A 58 13.93 -6.20 -1.88
C ASP A 58 12.50 -6.58 -2.31
N VAL A 59 12.03 -6.07 -3.46
CA VAL A 59 10.78 -6.56 -4.08
C VAL A 59 10.93 -8.01 -4.52
N LEU A 60 12.07 -8.40 -5.12
CA LEU A 60 12.33 -9.79 -5.47
C LEU A 60 12.37 -10.71 -4.23
N LYS A 61 12.93 -10.27 -3.10
CA LYS A 61 12.84 -11.01 -1.83
C LYS A 61 11.40 -11.09 -1.29
N SER A 62 10.58 -10.06 -1.49
CA SER A 62 9.15 -10.11 -1.14
C SER A 62 8.38 -11.12 -2.01
N LEU A 63 8.80 -11.31 -3.26
CA LEU A 63 8.19 -12.24 -4.23
C LEU A 63 8.66 -13.70 -4.10
N TYR A 64 9.86 -13.94 -3.58
CA TYR A 64 10.39 -15.28 -3.26
C TYR A 64 10.32 -15.63 -1.76
N GLY A 65 9.96 -14.67 -0.91
CA GLY A 65 10.03 -14.78 0.55
C GLY A 65 8.83 -15.44 1.22
N VAL A 66 7.77 -15.74 0.47
CA VAL A 66 6.55 -16.38 1.00
C VAL A 66 6.68 -17.92 1.16
N GLY A 67 7.90 -18.46 1.06
CA GLY A 67 8.19 -19.88 1.34
C GLY A 67 7.59 -20.88 0.35
N THR A 68 6.89 -20.40 -0.67
CA THR A 68 6.06 -21.17 -1.62
C THR A 68 6.39 -20.86 -3.07
N ASP A 69 6.14 -21.82 -3.95
CA ASP A 69 6.51 -21.77 -5.37
C ASP A 69 5.36 -21.30 -6.27
N ILE A 70 4.12 -21.52 -5.82
CA ILE A 70 2.90 -21.26 -6.59
C ILE A 70 1.90 -20.56 -5.68
N THR A 71 1.21 -19.55 -6.23
CA THR A 71 0.09 -18.87 -5.57
C THR A 71 -1.16 -19.02 -6.42
N VAL A 72 -2.29 -19.26 -5.76
CA VAL A 72 -3.60 -19.36 -6.41
C VAL A 72 -4.48 -18.29 -5.81
N THR A 73 -4.94 -17.36 -6.65
CA THR A 73 -5.84 -16.27 -6.25
C THR A 73 -7.10 -16.32 -7.10
N GLN A 74 -8.16 -15.69 -6.61
CA GLN A 74 -9.35 -15.47 -7.41
C GLN A 74 -9.67 -13.99 -7.41
N THR A 75 -10.08 -13.47 -8.56
CA THR A 75 -10.58 -12.09 -8.66
C THR A 75 -12.06 -12.06 -8.36
N ALA A 76 -12.52 -10.95 -7.77
CA ALA A 76 -13.93 -10.74 -7.52
C ALA A 76 -14.70 -10.75 -8.84
N THR A 77 -15.91 -11.32 -8.83
CA THR A 77 -16.79 -11.26 -10.00
C THR A 77 -17.22 -9.81 -10.22
N ARG A 78 -17.15 -9.33 -11.47
CA ARG A 78 -17.56 -7.95 -11.79
C ARG A 78 -18.98 -7.68 -11.26
N GLY A 79 -19.14 -6.61 -10.47
CA GLY A 79 -20.42 -6.23 -9.86
C GLY A 79 -20.72 -6.88 -8.51
N SER A 80 -19.84 -7.73 -7.97
CA SER A 80 -19.99 -8.30 -6.61
C SER A 80 -19.57 -7.35 -5.50
N GLY A 81 -18.94 -6.21 -5.82
CA GLY A 81 -18.62 -5.16 -4.85
C GLY A 81 -19.87 -4.35 -4.56
N GLY A 82 -20.54 -4.65 -3.44
CA GLY A 82 -21.68 -3.86 -2.98
C GLY A 82 -21.23 -2.45 -2.60
N ALA A 83 -21.99 -1.43 -3.02
CA ALA A 83 -21.83 -0.10 -2.47
C ALA A 83 -22.27 -0.15 -0.99
N GLY A 84 -21.32 0.00 -0.06
CA GLY A 84 -21.65 0.08 1.37
C GLY A 84 -22.60 1.25 1.60
N SER A 85 -23.84 0.96 2.01
CA SER A 85 -24.82 2.00 2.33
C SER A 85 -24.66 2.40 3.79
N PHE A 86 -24.45 3.70 4.03
CA PHE A 86 -24.49 4.29 5.36
C PHE A 86 -25.87 4.89 5.60
N ASP A 87 -26.70 4.17 6.35
CA ASP A 87 -28.05 4.61 6.69
C ASP A 87 -28.05 5.33 8.05
N PHE A 88 -28.23 6.65 8.00
CA PHE A 88 -28.59 7.44 9.17
C PHE A 88 -30.10 7.45 9.34
N ARG A 89 -30.61 6.61 10.25
CA ARG A 89 -32.01 6.67 10.67
C ARG A 89 -32.18 7.79 11.68
N GLY A 90 -32.69 8.94 11.22
CA GLY A 90 -33.13 10.02 12.12
C GLY A 90 -34.26 9.52 13.02
N GLN A 91 -34.24 9.90 14.30
CA GLN A 91 -35.32 9.57 15.23
C GLN A 91 -36.54 10.47 14.97
N SER A 92 -37.75 9.90 14.99
CA SER A 92 -39.00 10.67 14.92
C SER A 92 -39.13 11.56 16.15
N GLN A 93 -39.49 12.84 15.99
CA GLN A 93 -39.46 13.81 17.08
C GLN A 93 -40.75 14.64 17.20
N SER A 94 -41.12 14.94 18.45
CA SER A 94 -42.32 15.69 18.85
C SER A 94 -42.01 16.93 19.70
N THR A 95 -40.73 17.34 19.81
CA THR A 95 -40.29 18.50 20.63
C THR A 95 -39.20 19.32 19.93
N THR A 96 -39.17 20.63 20.17
CA THR A 96 -38.10 21.53 19.70
C THR A 96 -36.77 21.24 20.42
N GLY A 97 -35.65 21.26 19.70
CA GLY A 97 -34.31 21.14 20.29
C GLY A 97 -33.23 20.66 19.31
N THR A 98 -31.97 20.73 19.75
CA THR A 98 -30.82 20.19 19.03
C THR A 98 -30.53 18.78 19.52
N LYS A 99 -30.41 17.83 18.59
CA LYS A 99 -30.05 16.44 18.90
C LYS A 99 -28.80 16.03 18.15
N THR A 100 -27.92 15.33 18.85
CA THR A 100 -26.70 14.73 18.30
C THR A 100 -26.88 13.21 18.32
N THR A 101 -26.75 12.59 17.16
CA THR A 101 -26.73 11.15 16.96
C THR A 101 -25.30 10.72 16.71
N GLN A 102 -24.79 9.82 17.53
CA GLN A 102 -23.49 9.20 17.32
C GLN A 102 -23.65 7.98 16.43
N ALA A 103 -22.76 7.81 15.46
CA ALA A 103 -22.68 6.61 14.64
C ALA A 103 -21.24 6.10 14.66
N ALA A 104 -21.11 4.80 14.91
CA ALA A 104 -19.85 4.09 14.75
C ALA A 104 -20.13 2.76 14.03
N GLN A 105 -19.36 2.49 12.99
CA GLN A 105 -19.40 1.24 12.24
C GLN A 105 -17.98 0.74 12.10
N ASP A 106 -17.78 -0.55 12.34
CA ASP A 106 -16.48 -1.21 12.29
C ASP A 106 -16.71 -2.55 11.60
N THR A 107 -16.18 -2.71 10.39
CA THR A 107 -16.54 -3.85 9.54
C THR A 107 -15.38 -4.29 8.69
N ALA A 108 -14.96 -5.54 8.91
CA ALA A 108 -13.98 -6.21 8.09
C ALA A 108 -14.67 -6.86 6.89
N SER A 109 -14.10 -6.64 5.71
CA SER A 109 -14.57 -7.22 4.46
C SER A 109 -13.38 -7.70 3.64
N LEU A 110 -13.62 -8.50 2.61
CA LEU A 110 -12.57 -8.90 1.67
C LEU A 110 -11.89 -7.67 1.06
N ALA A 111 -10.56 -7.74 0.91
CA ALA A 111 -9.81 -6.69 0.24
C ALA A 111 -10.39 -6.42 -1.17
N PRO A 112 -10.56 -5.15 -1.58
CA PRO A 112 -11.19 -4.80 -2.85
C PRO A 112 -10.60 -5.54 -4.04
N GLY A 113 -11.47 -6.10 -4.90
CA GLY A 113 -11.07 -6.88 -6.07
C GLY A 113 -10.71 -8.35 -5.80
N SER A 114 -10.72 -8.78 -4.53
CA SER A 114 -10.45 -10.17 -4.15
C SER A 114 -11.70 -11.03 -4.27
N GLY A 115 -11.56 -12.19 -4.90
CA GLY A 115 -12.53 -13.28 -4.89
C GLY A 115 -12.22 -14.29 -3.79
N THR A 116 -13.12 -15.25 -3.59
CA THR A 116 -12.97 -16.31 -2.58
C THR A 116 -12.87 -17.68 -3.21
N LEU A 117 -11.89 -18.44 -2.71
CA LEU A 117 -11.66 -19.85 -2.97
C LEU A 117 -12.18 -20.65 -1.78
N ALA A 118 -12.88 -21.76 -2.05
CA ALA A 118 -13.29 -22.65 -0.98
C ALA A 118 -12.08 -23.37 -0.37
N THR A 119 -12.07 -23.57 0.95
CA THR A 119 -11.08 -24.39 1.66
C THR A 119 -11.10 -25.87 1.21
N THR A 120 -12.19 -26.33 0.60
CA THR A 120 -12.25 -27.62 -0.09
C THR A 120 -11.30 -27.66 -1.29
N THR A 121 -11.11 -26.55 -2.00
CA THR A 121 -10.14 -26.43 -3.10
C THR A 121 -8.72 -26.50 -2.54
N LEU A 122 -8.44 -25.82 -1.42
CA LEU A 122 -7.17 -25.96 -0.70
C LEU A 122 -6.90 -27.42 -0.33
N THR A 123 -7.91 -28.14 0.16
CA THR A 123 -7.78 -29.56 0.54
C THR A 123 -7.47 -30.43 -0.68
N LYS A 124 -8.11 -30.18 -1.83
CA LYS A 124 -7.81 -30.87 -3.09
C LYS A 124 -6.39 -30.59 -3.57
N ILE A 125 -5.95 -29.33 -3.50
CA ILE A 125 -4.58 -28.93 -3.88
C ILE A 125 -3.53 -29.60 -2.97
N LYS A 126 -3.77 -29.65 -1.66
CA LYS A 126 -2.91 -30.38 -0.71
C LYS A 126 -2.75 -31.86 -1.06
N ALA A 127 -3.75 -32.47 -1.70
CA ALA A 127 -3.75 -33.88 -2.07
C ALA A 127 -3.12 -34.16 -3.45
N LEU A 128 -2.73 -33.13 -4.22
CA LEU A 128 -2.10 -33.33 -5.53
C LEU A 128 -0.70 -33.94 -5.39
N SER A 129 -0.33 -34.80 -6.34
CA SER A 129 1.02 -35.35 -6.41
C SER A 129 2.04 -34.26 -6.70
N GLY A 130 3.14 -34.25 -5.95
CA GLY A 130 4.19 -33.25 -6.11
C GLY A 130 3.97 -31.96 -5.33
N VAL A 131 2.92 -31.86 -4.51
CA VAL A 131 2.76 -30.80 -3.50
C VAL A 131 3.37 -31.26 -2.17
N SER A 132 4.29 -30.48 -1.62
CA SER A 132 4.91 -30.71 -0.30
C SER A 132 4.06 -30.12 0.83
N GLY A 133 3.41 -29.00 0.56
CA GLY A 133 2.54 -28.31 1.50
C GLY A 133 1.75 -27.21 0.82
N ALA A 134 0.62 -26.84 1.42
CA ALA A 134 -0.14 -25.68 1.01
C ALA A 134 -0.80 -25.02 2.22
N VAL A 135 -0.96 -23.70 2.19
CA VAL A 135 -1.61 -22.93 3.25
C VAL A 135 -2.55 -21.90 2.66
N GLY A 136 -3.63 -21.62 3.36
CA GLY A 136 -4.62 -20.62 2.95
C GLY A 136 -4.38 -19.28 3.65
N SER A 137 -4.74 -18.18 2.98
CA SER A 137 -4.84 -16.88 3.62
C SER A 137 -6.07 -16.11 3.12
N ILE A 138 -6.54 -15.17 3.93
CA ILE A 138 -7.62 -14.25 3.55
C ILE A 138 -7.14 -12.82 3.73
N SER A 139 -7.20 -12.01 2.67
CA SER A 139 -6.84 -10.60 2.71
C SER A 139 -8.10 -9.78 2.99
N LEU A 140 -8.05 -8.99 4.06
CA LEU A 140 -9.18 -8.23 4.57
C LEU A 140 -8.85 -6.74 4.63
N THR A 141 -9.89 -5.94 4.56
CA THR A 141 -9.86 -4.51 4.83
C THR A 141 -10.94 -4.21 5.87
N ASP A 142 -10.51 -3.62 6.97
CA ASP A 142 -11.39 -3.10 8.01
C ASP A 142 -11.67 -1.63 7.77
N PHE A 143 -12.95 -1.29 7.66
CA PHE A 143 -13.41 0.08 7.56
C PHE A 143 -14.03 0.50 8.89
N ASN A 144 -13.34 1.40 9.57
CA ASN A 144 -13.79 2.01 10.81
C ASN A 144 -14.28 3.43 10.53
N ILE A 145 -15.54 3.68 10.85
CA ILE A 145 -16.18 4.98 10.71
C ILE A 145 -16.74 5.37 12.05
N SER A 146 -16.44 6.57 12.50
CA SER A 146 -16.99 7.12 13.73
C SER A 146 -17.27 8.60 13.56
N GLY A 147 -18.40 9.06 14.08
CA GLY A 147 -18.74 10.47 14.00
C GLY A 147 -20.07 10.79 14.62
N SER A 148 -20.35 12.09 14.65
CA SER A 148 -21.56 12.64 15.24
C SER A 148 -22.32 13.44 14.20
N LEU A 149 -23.62 13.24 14.13
CA LEU A 149 -24.54 14.03 13.33
C LEU A 149 -25.44 14.82 14.26
N THR A 150 -25.39 16.14 14.16
CA THR A 150 -26.22 17.06 14.92
C THR A 150 -27.28 17.67 14.01
N GLN A 151 -28.52 17.66 14.47
CA GLN A 151 -29.65 18.28 13.78
C GLN A 151 -30.51 19.05 14.77
N SER A 152 -30.87 20.28 14.40
CA SER A 152 -31.81 21.11 15.14
C SER A 152 -33.22 20.91 14.61
N PHE A 153 -34.19 20.79 15.51
CA PHE A 153 -35.60 20.71 15.20
C PHE A 153 -36.32 21.88 15.83
N THR A 154 -37.09 22.62 15.03
CA THR A 154 -37.86 23.78 15.47
C THR A 154 -39.33 23.55 15.18
N GLN A 155 -40.18 23.60 16.20
CA GLN A 155 -41.62 23.62 16.00
C GLN A 155 -42.03 24.92 15.33
N ARG A 156 -42.67 24.83 14.16
CA ARG A 156 -43.25 25.98 13.50
C ARG A 156 -44.55 26.33 14.24
N PRO A 157 -44.73 27.56 14.73
CA PRO A 157 -46.02 28.00 15.23
C PRO A 157 -47.06 27.85 14.12
N ASP A 158 -48.27 27.40 14.45
CA ASP A 158 -49.40 27.42 13.53
C ASP A 158 -49.79 28.87 13.26
N THR A 159 -49.17 29.49 12.26
CA THR A 159 -49.60 30.77 11.73
C THR A 159 -50.46 30.51 10.51
N SER A 160 -51.76 30.47 10.72
CA SER A 160 -52.76 30.66 9.67
C SER A 160 -52.61 32.05 9.06
N SER A 161 -51.83 32.21 7.99
CA SER A 161 -52.06 33.16 6.89
C SER A 161 -50.81 33.40 6.01
N THR A 162 -51.00 33.20 4.70
CA THR A 162 -50.40 33.94 3.57
C THR A 162 -48.98 33.57 3.11
N GLY A 163 -48.94 32.83 1.98
CA GLY A 163 -48.11 33.07 0.80
C GLY A 163 -46.58 33.09 0.94
N GLY A 164 -45.93 31.98 0.57
CA GLY A 164 -44.47 31.95 0.39
C GLY A 164 -43.99 30.63 -0.22
N THR A 165 -43.72 30.65 -1.52
CA THR A 165 -43.24 29.54 -2.34
C THR A 165 -41.80 29.14 -1.98
N GLY A 166 -41.55 27.85 -1.70
CA GLY A 166 -40.20 27.28 -1.63
C GLY A 166 -39.98 26.34 -0.45
N GLY A 167 -40.28 25.05 -0.62
CA GLY A 167 -39.95 24.04 0.39
C GLY A 167 -40.18 22.61 -0.12
N PHE A 168 -39.09 21.84 -0.18
CA PHE A 168 -39.08 20.43 -0.58
C PHE A 168 -40.02 19.60 0.33
N SER A 169 -41.15 19.15 -0.23
CA SER A 169 -42.11 18.30 0.46
C SER A 169 -41.75 16.83 0.24
N ARG A 170 -41.42 16.10 1.31
CA ARG A 170 -41.37 14.63 1.29
C ARG A 170 -42.80 14.10 1.37
N SER A 171 -43.23 13.43 0.31
CA SER A 171 -44.46 12.64 0.27
C SER A 171 -44.39 11.51 1.31
N GLY A 172 -45.32 11.51 2.26
CA GLY A 172 -45.51 10.47 3.25
C GLY A 172 -46.88 10.63 3.90
N SER A 173 -47.86 9.89 3.37
CA SER A 173 -49.24 9.85 3.85
C SER A 173 -49.33 9.18 5.22
N GLY A 174 -49.98 9.81 6.20
CA GLY A 174 -50.38 9.11 7.43
C GLY A 174 -50.76 9.99 8.61
N SER A 175 -52.08 10.19 8.75
CA SER A 175 -52.83 10.41 10.00
C SER A 175 -52.72 11.76 10.73
N SER A 176 -53.90 12.39 10.78
CA SER A 176 -54.35 13.50 11.61
C SER A 176 -53.99 13.36 13.09
N GLY A 177 -53.23 14.33 13.60
CA GLY A 177 -53.08 14.62 15.02
C GLY A 177 -52.77 16.11 15.15
N SER A 178 -53.58 16.82 15.94
CA SER A 178 -53.41 18.24 16.23
C SER A 178 -52.11 18.46 17.02
N GLY A 179 -51.02 18.72 16.32
CA GLY A 179 -49.70 19.05 16.89
C GLY A 179 -48.89 19.83 15.85
N GLY A 180 -48.32 20.97 16.24
CA GLY A 180 -47.67 21.91 15.32
C GLY A 180 -46.60 21.24 14.43
N SER A 181 -46.52 21.66 13.17
CA SER A 181 -45.56 21.14 12.19
C SER A 181 -44.12 21.43 12.61
N PHE A 182 -43.23 20.43 12.57
CA PHE A 182 -41.81 20.58 12.92
C PHE A 182 -40.96 20.76 11.66
N SER A 183 -40.02 21.71 11.70
CA SER A 183 -39.01 21.92 10.67
C SER A 183 -37.66 21.45 11.18
N ALA A 184 -37.00 20.56 10.45
CA ALA A 184 -35.61 20.19 10.73
C ALA A 184 -34.65 21.15 10.03
N GLY A 185 -33.67 21.66 10.78
CA GLY A 185 -32.54 22.41 10.25
C GLY A 185 -31.57 21.52 9.46
N PRO A 186 -30.64 22.13 8.70
CA PRO A 186 -29.61 21.39 7.98
C PRO A 186 -28.78 20.56 8.98
N PRO A 187 -28.57 19.26 8.72
CA PRO A 187 -27.72 18.45 9.58
C PRO A 187 -26.25 18.90 9.45
N SER A 188 -25.53 18.93 10.57
CA SER A 188 -24.09 19.19 10.61
C SER A 188 -23.39 18.09 11.41
N GLY A 189 -22.21 17.67 10.99
CA GLY A 189 -21.52 16.57 11.65
C GLY A 189 -20.08 16.42 11.18
N SER A 190 -19.29 15.73 11.99
CA SER A 190 -17.92 15.34 11.67
C SER A 190 -17.82 13.82 11.73
N PHE A 191 -17.13 13.25 10.74
CA PHE A 191 -16.90 11.82 10.62
C PHE A 191 -15.44 11.56 10.34
N ASN A 192 -14.88 10.60 11.06
CA ASN A 192 -13.55 10.07 10.84
C ASN A 192 -13.69 8.74 10.12
N PHE A 193 -12.86 8.56 9.09
CA PHE A 193 -12.76 7.34 8.31
C PHE A 193 -11.35 6.81 8.48
N ASN A 194 -11.24 5.57 8.94
CA ASN A 194 -9.97 4.86 9.00
C ASN A 194 -10.12 3.53 8.27
N GLN A 195 -9.11 3.19 7.50
CA GLN A 195 -9.00 1.93 6.81
C GLN A 195 -7.76 1.22 7.33
N THR A 196 -7.89 -0.04 7.67
CA THR A 196 -6.79 -0.87 8.15
C THR A 196 -6.79 -2.16 7.36
N THR A 197 -5.62 -2.56 6.84
CA THR A 197 -5.52 -3.80 6.08
C THR A 197 -5.01 -4.93 6.95
N MET A 198 -5.53 -6.13 6.72
CA MET A 198 -5.22 -7.27 7.56
C MET A 198 -5.11 -8.53 6.73
N GLN A 199 -4.22 -9.42 7.14
CA GLN A 199 -4.06 -10.73 6.56
C GLN A 199 -4.44 -11.79 7.59
N GLY A 200 -5.46 -12.58 7.28
CA GLY A 200 -5.74 -13.83 7.96
C GLY A 200 -4.78 -14.91 7.48
N VAL A 201 -4.03 -15.53 8.38
CA VAL A 201 -2.97 -16.50 8.07
C VAL A 201 -3.25 -17.87 8.68
N ASP A 202 -3.03 -18.92 7.90
CA ASP A 202 -3.05 -20.29 8.41
C ASP A 202 -1.82 -20.50 9.31
N VAL A 203 -2.06 -20.72 10.60
CA VAL A 203 -1.00 -20.85 11.61
C VAL A 203 -0.50 -22.29 11.76
N SER A 204 -0.99 -23.24 10.95
CA SER A 204 -0.54 -24.64 10.99
C SER A 204 0.88 -24.83 10.47
N ASP A 205 1.31 -23.99 9.52
CA ASP A 205 2.68 -23.97 8.99
C ASP A 205 3.09 -22.55 8.60
N LEU A 206 3.81 -21.88 9.51
CA LEU A 206 4.28 -20.51 9.33
C LEU A 206 5.53 -20.40 8.43
N SER A 207 6.13 -21.52 8.05
CA SER A 207 7.24 -21.53 7.08
C SER A 207 6.76 -21.26 5.65
N MET A 208 5.44 -21.23 5.44
CA MET A 208 4.78 -20.95 4.17
C MET A 208 3.79 -19.79 4.32
N GLY A 209 3.60 -19.04 3.23
CA GLY A 209 2.61 -17.97 3.15
C GLY A 209 3.08 -16.64 3.77
N PRO A 210 2.16 -15.76 4.17
CA PRO A 210 2.49 -14.38 4.52
C PRO A 210 3.42 -14.21 5.73
N MET A 211 3.50 -15.22 6.60
CA MET A 211 4.33 -15.19 7.81
C MET A 211 5.77 -15.65 7.56
N SER A 212 6.07 -16.33 6.46
CA SER A 212 7.42 -16.88 6.25
C SER A 212 8.49 -15.82 5.96
N SER A 213 8.08 -14.61 5.55
CA SER A 213 8.96 -13.48 5.28
C SER A 213 9.01 -12.47 6.44
N VAL A 214 8.33 -12.74 7.55
CA VAL A 214 8.30 -11.80 8.68
C VAL A 214 9.49 -12.00 9.60
N THR A 215 9.97 -10.92 10.20
CA THR A 215 11.02 -10.95 11.22
C THR A 215 10.48 -10.37 12.50
N LEU A 216 10.51 -11.15 13.59
CA LEU A 216 10.06 -10.71 14.90
C LEU A 216 10.94 -9.59 15.43
N LYS A 217 10.32 -8.47 15.80
CA LYS A 217 10.98 -7.32 16.44
C LYS A 217 10.75 -7.31 17.95
N SER A 218 9.55 -7.65 18.40
CA SER A 218 9.17 -7.66 19.82
C SER A 218 8.00 -8.60 20.09
N GLY A 219 7.93 -9.17 21.28
CA GLY A 219 6.85 -10.09 21.67
C GLY A 219 7.09 -11.50 21.16
N ARG A 220 6.06 -12.11 20.58
CA ARG A 220 6.13 -13.43 19.94
C ARG A 220 5.40 -13.42 18.60
N ASP A 221 5.76 -14.36 17.74
CA ASP A 221 4.99 -14.63 16.53
C ASP A 221 3.66 -15.35 16.84
N LEU A 222 2.79 -15.48 15.85
CA LEU A 222 1.67 -16.41 15.87
C LEU A 222 2.19 -17.84 16.02
N ALA A 223 1.36 -18.73 16.55
CA ALA A 223 1.66 -20.15 16.70
C ALA A 223 0.44 -21.00 16.35
N ALA A 224 0.66 -22.29 16.09
CA ALA A 224 -0.43 -23.22 15.77
C ALA A 224 -1.54 -23.25 16.84
N GLY A 225 -1.18 -23.05 18.12
CA GLY A 225 -2.13 -22.95 19.23
C GLY A 225 -3.02 -21.70 19.20
N ASP A 226 -2.68 -20.68 18.40
CA ASP A 226 -3.46 -19.46 18.25
C ASP A 226 -4.58 -19.59 17.22
N ALA A 227 -4.76 -20.75 16.56
CA ALA A 227 -5.68 -20.91 15.43
C ALA A 227 -7.11 -20.40 15.67
N SER A 228 -7.60 -20.47 16.91
CA SER A 228 -8.92 -19.98 17.36
C SER A 228 -8.83 -18.90 18.45
N SER A 229 -7.68 -18.22 18.55
CA SER A 229 -7.44 -17.17 19.54
C SER A 229 -7.51 -15.79 18.87
N ALA A 230 -8.21 -14.85 19.49
CA ALA A 230 -8.25 -13.46 19.04
C ALA A 230 -6.92 -12.73 19.38
N VAL A 231 -5.85 -13.11 18.70
CA VAL A 231 -4.52 -12.51 18.81
C VAL A 231 -4.08 -11.93 17.48
N ALA A 232 -3.25 -10.90 17.53
CA ALA A 232 -2.73 -10.25 16.34
C ALA A 232 -1.23 -10.00 16.45
N VAL A 233 -0.56 -10.03 15.30
CA VAL A 233 0.80 -9.56 15.12
C VAL A 233 0.76 -8.34 14.20
N VAL A 234 1.50 -7.29 14.54
CA VAL A 234 1.39 -5.98 13.88
C VAL A 234 2.66 -5.66 13.12
N ASN A 235 2.52 -5.08 11.93
CA ASN A 235 3.63 -4.53 11.17
C ASN A 235 4.30 -3.38 11.95
N SER A 236 5.61 -3.42 12.08
CA SER A 236 6.39 -2.48 12.88
C SER A 236 6.27 -1.02 12.43
N SER A 237 6.07 -0.77 11.13
CA SER A 237 5.86 0.58 10.58
C SER A 237 4.50 1.13 11.05
N TYR A 238 3.45 0.33 10.94
CA TYR A 238 2.11 0.66 11.39
C TYR A 238 2.04 0.81 12.91
N ALA A 239 2.66 -0.12 13.65
CA ALA A 239 2.74 -0.06 15.10
C ALA A 239 3.44 1.23 15.57
N THR A 240 4.48 1.67 14.88
CA THR A 240 5.17 2.93 15.18
C THR A 240 4.28 4.13 14.86
N GLN A 241 3.59 4.12 13.72
CA GLN A 241 2.68 5.20 13.32
C GLN A 241 1.53 5.38 14.31
N LYS A 242 0.96 4.29 14.82
CA LYS A 242 -0.19 4.29 15.74
C LYS A 242 0.17 4.15 17.22
N SER A 243 1.47 4.10 17.54
CA SER A 243 1.97 3.88 18.90
C SER A 243 1.44 2.58 19.57
N ILE A 244 1.32 1.51 18.79
CA ILE A 244 0.86 0.20 19.25
C ILE A 244 2.03 -0.57 19.86
N THR A 245 1.77 -1.25 20.98
CA THR A 245 2.77 -2.04 21.69
C THR A 245 2.28 -3.47 21.91
N VAL A 246 3.20 -4.37 22.22
CA VAL A 246 2.82 -5.74 22.61
C VAL A 246 1.99 -5.68 23.90
N GLY A 247 0.82 -6.31 23.88
CA GLY A 247 -0.18 -6.25 24.93
C GLY A 247 -1.33 -5.29 24.66
N SER A 248 -1.21 -4.38 23.68
CA SER A 248 -2.33 -3.55 23.22
C SER A 248 -3.52 -4.40 22.77
N THR A 249 -4.73 -3.86 22.93
CA THR A 249 -5.95 -4.48 22.39
C THR A 249 -6.47 -3.60 21.27
N GLU A 250 -6.55 -4.18 20.08
CA GLU A 250 -6.99 -3.50 18.86
C GLU A 250 -8.33 -4.07 18.44
N LYS A 251 -9.24 -3.20 18.01
CA LYS A 251 -10.56 -3.62 17.53
C LYS A 251 -10.50 -3.73 16.02
N LEU A 252 -10.74 -4.93 15.51
CA LEU A 252 -10.63 -5.28 14.09
C LEU A 252 -11.92 -5.97 13.67
N GLY A 253 -12.66 -5.38 12.74
CA GLY A 253 -13.92 -5.92 12.25
C GLY A 253 -14.93 -6.19 13.37
N GLY A 254 -15.02 -5.30 14.35
CA GLY A 254 -15.93 -5.45 15.48
C GLY A 254 -15.39 -6.29 16.65
N THR A 255 -14.30 -7.03 16.47
CA THR A 255 -13.75 -7.98 17.45
C THR A 255 -12.45 -7.47 18.06
N SER A 256 -12.25 -7.69 19.36
CA SER A 256 -11.03 -7.27 20.06
C SER A 256 -9.93 -8.32 19.95
N PHE A 257 -8.79 -7.91 19.40
CA PHE A 257 -7.58 -8.74 19.28
C PHE A 257 -6.48 -8.24 20.22
N LYS A 258 -5.84 -9.15 20.93
CA LYS A 258 -4.66 -8.83 21.72
C LYS A 258 -3.41 -8.87 20.85
N VAL A 259 -2.64 -7.80 20.83
CA VAL A 259 -1.35 -7.74 20.13
C VAL A 259 -0.33 -8.57 20.90
N VAL A 260 0.16 -9.65 20.29
CA VAL A 260 1.15 -10.56 20.88
C VAL A 260 2.56 -10.36 20.33
N GLY A 261 2.69 -9.69 19.19
CA GLY A 261 3.98 -9.44 18.55
C GLY A 261 3.97 -8.25 17.62
N ILE A 262 5.17 -7.73 17.38
CA ILE A 262 5.46 -6.73 16.36
C ILE A 262 6.50 -7.32 15.43
N VAL A 263 6.23 -7.30 14.13
CA VAL A 263 7.09 -7.88 13.10
C VAL A 263 7.48 -6.85 12.04
N THR A 264 8.66 -7.02 11.47
CA THR A 264 9.03 -6.37 10.22
C THR A 264 8.61 -7.29 9.08
N THR A 265 7.89 -6.76 8.10
CA THR A 265 7.45 -7.50 6.91
C THR A 265 7.68 -6.66 5.66
N THR A 266 7.82 -7.30 4.52
CA THR A 266 7.82 -6.66 3.20
C THR A 266 6.41 -6.53 2.62
N SER A 267 5.41 -7.10 3.28
CA SER A 267 4.00 -6.93 2.94
C SER A 267 3.50 -5.54 3.32
N SER A 268 2.50 -5.05 2.58
CA SER A 268 1.79 -3.81 2.89
C SER A 268 0.77 -3.95 4.02
N GLU A 269 0.53 -5.16 4.53
CA GLU A 269 -0.52 -5.35 5.53
C GLU A 269 -0.14 -4.86 6.93
N ASP A 270 -1.13 -4.25 7.59
CA ASP A 270 -0.96 -3.66 8.92
C ASP A 270 -1.00 -4.72 10.02
N TYR A 271 -1.92 -5.68 9.92
CA TYR A 271 -2.10 -6.76 10.90
C TYR A 271 -2.07 -8.16 10.27
N PHE A 272 -1.57 -9.12 11.04
CA PHE A 272 -1.67 -10.55 10.78
C PHE A 272 -2.45 -11.21 11.91
N ILE A 273 -3.51 -11.93 11.58
CA ILE A 273 -4.40 -12.60 12.53
C ILE A 273 -4.64 -14.07 12.12
N PRO A 274 -5.01 -14.97 13.04
CA PRO A 274 -5.35 -16.34 12.68
C PRO A 274 -6.47 -16.43 11.64
N LEU A 275 -6.32 -17.32 10.66
CA LEU A 275 -7.24 -17.46 9.53
C LEU A 275 -8.70 -17.68 9.97
N ALA A 276 -8.93 -18.50 11.00
CA ALA A 276 -10.29 -18.78 11.47
C ALA A 276 -10.98 -17.53 12.01
N GLU A 277 -10.25 -16.70 12.78
CA GLU A 277 -10.79 -15.43 13.28
C GLU A 277 -11.00 -14.42 12.14
N ALA A 278 -10.08 -14.36 11.17
CA ALA A 278 -10.23 -13.52 9.98
C ALA A 278 -11.49 -13.89 9.16
N GLN A 279 -11.72 -15.19 8.94
CA GLN A 279 -12.92 -15.70 8.27
C GLN A 279 -14.20 -15.37 9.05
N LYS A 280 -14.14 -15.41 10.38
CA LYS A 280 -15.27 -15.09 11.26
C LYS A 280 -15.64 -13.61 11.20
N ILE A 281 -14.67 -12.70 11.35
CA ILE A 281 -14.94 -11.25 11.34
C ILE A 281 -15.40 -10.75 9.97
N SER A 282 -15.05 -11.46 8.88
CA SER A 282 -15.47 -11.13 7.52
C SER A 282 -16.72 -11.89 7.04
N SER A 283 -17.27 -12.81 7.85
CA SER A 283 -18.36 -13.72 7.45
C SER A 283 -18.03 -14.62 6.25
N GLU A 284 -16.74 -14.93 6.02
CA GLU A 284 -16.24 -15.77 4.92
C GLU A 284 -15.75 -17.13 5.43
N THR A 285 -16.56 -17.78 6.28
CA THR A 285 -16.22 -19.10 6.85
C THR A 285 -15.93 -20.13 5.78
N GLY A 286 -14.80 -20.85 5.94
CA GLY A 286 -14.41 -21.91 5.02
C GLY A 286 -13.93 -21.40 3.65
N LYS A 287 -13.58 -20.11 3.53
CA LYS A 287 -13.08 -19.50 2.30
C LYS A 287 -11.77 -18.76 2.52
N VAL A 288 -10.98 -18.65 1.47
CA VAL A 288 -9.66 -17.98 1.44
C VAL A 288 -9.55 -17.14 0.17
N THR A 289 -8.75 -16.08 0.17
CA THR A 289 -8.51 -15.28 -1.04
C THR A 289 -7.30 -15.78 -1.81
N THR A 290 -6.34 -16.36 -1.08
CA THR A 290 -5.07 -16.84 -1.63
C THR A 290 -4.75 -18.21 -1.06
N ILE A 291 -4.28 -19.12 -1.92
CA ILE A 291 -3.68 -20.39 -1.53
C ILE A 291 -2.22 -20.36 -1.94
N TYR A 292 -1.32 -20.54 -0.98
CA TYR A 292 0.12 -20.66 -1.20
C TYR A 292 0.47 -22.13 -1.26
N VAL A 293 1.25 -22.54 -2.26
CA VAL A 293 1.58 -23.94 -2.50
C VAL A 293 3.08 -24.09 -2.68
N LYS A 294 3.66 -25.06 -1.96
CA LYS A 294 5.04 -25.47 -2.08
C LYS A 294 5.11 -26.78 -2.85
N ALA A 295 5.86 -26.79 -3.95
CA ALA A 295 6.13 -28.00 -4.70
C ALA A 295 7.15 -28.87 -3.95
N ALA A 296 7.07 -30.19 -4.13
CA ALA A 296 8.03 -31.14 -3.58
C ALA A 296 9.43 -31.02 -4.23
N SER A 297 9.48 -30.51 -5.47
CA SER A 297 10.73 -30.21 -6.17
C SER A 297 10.51 -29.08 -7.17
N SER A 298 11.54 -28.28 -7.40
CA SER A 298 11.53 -27.19 -8.40
C SER A 298 11.20 -27.66 -9.81
N THR A 299 11.54 -28.91 -10.14
CA THR A 299 11.23 -29.52 -11.44
C THR A 299 9.74 -29.82 -11.65
N GLN A 300 8.96 -29.92 -10.57
CA GLN A 300 7.53 -30.24 -10.62
C GLN A 300 6.63 -28.99 -10.63
N ILE A 301 7.19 -27.78 -10.44
CA ILE A 301 6.42 -26.53 -10.32
C ILE A 301 5.46 -26.35 -11.51
N SER A 302 5.93 -26.53 -12.74
CA SER A 302 5.09 -26.37 -13.94
C SER A 302 3.99 -27.42 -14.06
N ALA A 303 4.27 -28.68 -13.69
CA ALA A 303 3.29 -29.75 -13.72
C ALA A 303 2.20 -29.52 -12.66
N VAL A 304 2.61 -29.20 -11.43
CA VAL A 304 1.72 -28.88 -10.31
C VAL A 304 0.87 -27.65 -10.65
N ALA A 305 1.44 -26.58 -11.21
CA ALA A 305 0.68 -25.41 -11.63
C ALA A 305 -0.40 -25.75 -12.68
N SER A 306 -0.08 -26.63 -13.63
CA SER A 306 -1.05 -27.11 -14.62
C SER A 306 -2.18 -27.93 -13.98
N GLU A 307 -1.89 -28.80 -13.02
CA GLU A 307 -2.92 -29.56 -12.30
C GLU A 307 -3.79 -28.69 -11.40
N ILE A 308 -3.19 -27.70 -10.74
CA ILE A 308 -3.89 -26.71 -9.92
C ILE A 308 -4.86 -25.90 -10.79
N SER A 309 -4.44 -25.44 -11.97
CA SER A 309 -5.32 -24.66 -12.85
C SER A 309 -6.55 -25.45 -13.33
N LYS A 310 -6.43 -26.77 -13.47
CA LYS A 310 -7.57 -27.67 -13.75
C LYS A 310 -8.46 -27.87 -12.54
N THR A 311 -7.87 -27.95 -11.34
CA THR A 311 -8.59 -28.20 -10.08
C THR A 311 -9.32 -26.95 -9.57
N ALA A 312 -8.73 -25.78 -9.77
CA ALA A 312 -9.25 -24.47 -9.38
C ALA A 312 -9.61 -23.65 -10.63
N SER A 313 -10.58 -24.17 -11.41
CA SER A 313 -11.02 -23.52 -12.64
C SER A 313 -11.61 -22.13 -12.35
N GLY A 314 -11.10 -21.10 -13.01
CA GLY A 314 -11.50 -19.70 -12.77
C GLY A 314 -10.63 -18.96 -11.75
N SER A 315 -9.58 -19.60 -11.25
CA SER A 315 -8.55 -18.99 -10.40
C SER A 315 -7.32 -18.63 -11.21
N THR A 316 -6.63 -17.57 -10.80
CA THR A 316 -5.32 -17.18 -11.32
C THR A 316 -4.26 -17.99 -10.59
N VAL A 317 -3.55 -18.83 -11.34
CA VAL A 317 -2.38 -19.56 -10.83
C VAL A 317 -1.14 -18.80 -11.26
N SER A 318 -0.37 -18.32 -10.29
CA SER A 318 0.84 -17.54 -10.53
C SER A 318 2.04 -18.31 -10.00
N THR A 319 3.00 -18.58 -10.88
CA THR A 319 4.30 -19.13 -10.51
C THR A 319 5.35 -18.02 -10.39
N SER A 320 6.40 -18.24 -9.60
CA SER A 320 7.51 -17.27 -9.50
C SER A 320 8.16 -16.97 -10.86
N ALA A 321 8.17 -17.94 -11.78
CA ALA A 321 8.72 -17.79 -13.13
C ALA A 321 7.88 -16.87 -14.02
N GLU A 322 6.54 -17.00 -14.03
CA GLU A 322 5.65 -16.14 -14.83
C GLU A 322 5.64 -14.70 -14.33
N LEU A 323 5.73 -14.51 -13.02
CA LEU A 323 5.82 -13.19 -12.42
C LEU A 323 7.17 -12.53 -12.70
N ALA A 324 8.27 -13.29 -12.63
CA ALA A 324 9.60 -12.82 -13.04
C ALA A 324 9.63 -12.40 -14.51
N ASN A 325 9.05 -13.20 -15.41
CA ASN A 325 8.95 -12.88 -16.84
C ASN A 325 8.13 -11.61 -17.11
N SER A 326 7.08 -11.36 -16.31
CA SER A 326 6.24 -10.17 -16.43
C SER A 326 6.96 -8.88 -15.98
N VAL A 327 7.75 -8.98 -14.90
CA VAL A 327 8.60 -7.87 -14.41
C VAL A 327 9.76 -7.61 -15.38
N SER A 328 10.44 -8.64 -15.87
CA SER A 328 11.49 -8.49 -16.89
C SER A 328 10.96 -7.94 -18.21
N GLY A 329 9.74 -8.33 -18.63
CA GLY A 329 9.08 -7.80 -19.82
C GLY A 329 8.77 -6.30 -19.70
N SER A 330 8.15 -5.90 -18.59
CA SER A 330 7.82 -4.48 -18.32
C SER A 330 9.06 -3.61 -18.15
N LEU A 331 10.12 -4.14 -17.52
CA LEU A 331 11.41 -3.47 -17.38
C LEU A 331 12.17 -3.37 -18.72
N ALA A 332 12.11 -4.38 -19.57
CA ALA A 332 12.66 -4.34 -20.93
C ALA A 332 11.95 -3.29 -21.81
N SER A 333 10.62 -3.20 -21.73
CA SER A 333 9.86 -2.14 -22.40
C SER A 333 10.18 -0.75 -21.86
N THR A 334 10.35 -0.60 -20.55
CA THR A 334 10.71 0.70 -19.93
C THR A 334 12.16 1.09 -20.25
N ALA A 335 13.09 0.14 -20.25
CA ALA A 335 14.48 0.35 -20.66
C ALA A 335 14.58 0.71 -22.16
N SER A 336 13.74 0.14 -23.01
CA SER A 336 13.67 0.49 -24.44
C SER A 336 13.15 1.90 -24.68
N LEU A 337 12.15 2.34 -23.89
CA LEU A 337 11.66 3.73 -23.88
C LEU A 337 12.74 4.71 -23.41
N ALA A 338 13.43 4.39 -22.31
CA ALA A 338 14.51 5.22 -21.77
C ALA A 338 15.72 5.30 -22.72
N ASN A 339 16.10 4.21 -23.40
CA ASN A 339 17.20 4.23 -24.38
C ASN A 339 16.84 5.03 -25.64
N ASN A 340 15.59 4.95 -26.11
CA ASN A 340 15.15 5.75 -27.26
C ASN A 340 15.04 7.25 -26.90
N LEU A 341 14.54 7.58 -25.71
CA LEU A 341 14.54 8.95 -25.19
C LEU A 341 15.97 9.48 -25.00
N GLY A 342 16.87 8.66 -24.45
CA GLY A 342 18.29 9.00 -24.27
C GLY A 342 18.99 9.28 -25.59
N LYS A 343 18.75 8.47 -26.64
CA LYS A 343 19.30 8.73 -27.98
C LYS A 343 18.82 10.06 -28.56
N TRP A 344 17.52 10.36 -28.48
CA TRP A 344 16.97 11.63 -28.98
C TRP A 344 17.48 12.84 -28.17
N LEU A 345 17.65 12.69 -26.85
CA LEU A 345 18.28 13.71 -26.01
C LEU A 345 19.75 13.92 -26.35
N SER A 346 20.54 12.86 -26.56
CA SER A 346 21.93 12.98 -26.99
C SER A 346 22.07 13.66 -28.34
N ILE A 347 21.20 13.34 -29.30
CA ILE A 347 21.15 14.02 -30.61
C ILE A 347 20.79 15.51 -30.43
N GLY A 348 19.78 15.81 -29.61
CA GLY A 348 19.37 17.18 -29.31
C GLY A 348 20.46 18.02 -28.66
N VAL A 349 21.19 17.45 -27.69
CA VAL A 349 22.33 18.11 -27.02
C VAL A 349 23.49 18.32 -27.99
N LEU A 350 23.80 17.34 -28.85
CA LEU A 350 24.85 17.48 -29.87
C LEU A 350 24.54 18.60 -30.86
N LEU A 351 23.28 18.70 -31.32
CA LEU A 351 22.81 19.78 -32.17
C LEU A 351 22.90 21.15 -31.49
N ALA A 352 22.47 21.25 -30.23
CA ALA A 352 22.57 22.48 -29.46
C ALA A 352 24.05 22.90 -29.26
N ALA A 353 24.93 21.96 -28.93
CA ALA A 353 26.36 22.22 -28.79
C ALA A 353 27.00 22.69 -30.11
N PHE A 354 26.61 22.09 -31.24
CA PHE A 354 27.07 22.50 -32.57
C PHE A 354 26.60 23.93 -32.91
N LEU A 355 25.34 24.27 -32.63
CA LEU A 355 24.81 25.62 -32.85
C LEU A 355 25.50 26.68 -31.98
N VAL A 356 25.77 26.36 -30.71
CA VAL A 356 26.53 27.25 -29.81
C VAL A 356 27.96 27.44 -30.32
N ALA A 357 28.63 26.38 -30.77
CA ALA A 357 29.97 26.47 -31.35
C ALA A 357 29.99 27.35 -32.61
N ALA A 358 29.02 27.19 -33.51
CA ALA A 358 28.88 28.00 -34.72
C ALA A 358 28.65 29.49 -34.40
N LEU A 359 27.79 29.80 -33.42
CA LEU A 359 27.59 31.17 -32.95
C LEU A 359 28.89 31.79 -32.39
N PHE A 360 29.67 31.01 -31.64
CA PHE A 360 30.93 31.47 -31.08
C PHE A 360 31.98 31.73 -32.16
N THR A 361 32.03 30.90 -33.20
CA THR A 361 32.91 31.12 -34.36
C THR A 361 32.52 32.37 -35.14
N MET A 362 31.23 32.61 -35.38
CA MET A 362 30.78 33.84 -36.05
C MET A 362 31.04 35.10 -35.21
N SER A 363 30.85 35.00 -33.89
CA SER A 363 31.21 36.06 -32.93
C SER A 363 32.70 36.40 -32.90
N ALA A 364 33.58 35.46 -33.29
CA ALA A 364 35.02 35.67 -33.31
C ALA A 364 35.53 36.30 -34.62
N VAL A 365 34.77 36.16 -35.72
CA VAL A 365 35.09 36.74 -37.04
C VAL A 365 34.51 38.15 -37.20
N GLY A 366 33.51 38.52 -36.40
CA GLY A 366 32.90 39.86 -36.40
C GLY A 366 33.62 40.92 -35.55
N ARG A 367 34.90 40.71 -35.21
CA ARG A 367 35.75 41.67 -34.50
C ARG A 367 37.06 41.89 -35.25
#